data_AF-A0A1D6GUE8-F1
#
_entry.id   AF-A0A1D6GUE8-F1
#
_cell.length_a   1.000
_cell.length_b   1.000
_cell.length_c   1.000
_cell.angle_alpha   90.00
_cell.angle_beta   90.00
_cell.angle_gamma   90.00
#
_symmetry.space_group_name_H-M   'P 1'
#
loop_
_entity.id
_entity.type
_entity.pdbx_description
1 polymer ?
#
loop_
_entity_poly.entity_id
_entity_poly.type
_entity_poly.pdbx_seq_one_letter_code
_entity_poly.pdbx_strand_id
1 'polypeptide(L)'
;MRREMQAIEDDIANTEKGKAALEDKFWEVEAKLVTKLEELERHAHQCNQALKKLKPTVAFQYMIDSKGSSPTEMLGTGYKTVLKPALLAHAEENKRICLSNLENLNDLQKQLQGNAK
;
A
#
# COMPACT_ATOMS: atom_id res chain seq x y z
N MET A 1 17.24 16.20 57.66
CA MET A 1 15.81 15.87 57.48
C MET A 1 15.03 16.88 56.65
N ARG A 2 14.77 18.14 57.05
CA ARG A 2 13.98 19.08 56.21
C ARG A 2 14.53 19.32 54.79
N ARG A 3 15.85 19.49 54.62
CA ARG A 3 16.48 19.69 53.30
C ARG A 3 16.40 18.45 52.41
N GLU A 4 16.56 17.27 53.00
CA GLU A 4 16.47 15.99 52.27
C GLU A 4 15.03 15.74 51.82
N MET A 5 14.06 16.09 52.66
CA MET A 5 12.64 16.00 52.32
C MET A 5 12.27 16.95 51.18
N GLN A 6 12.75 18.19 51.21
CA GLN A 6 12.57 19.14 50.09
C GLN A 6 13.19 18.62 48.80
N ALA A 7 14.40 18.05 48.85
CA ALA A 7 15.05 17.49 47.66
C ALA A 7 14.24 16.34 47.06
N ILE A 8 13.65 15.48 47.89
CA ILE A 8 12.76 14.40 47.43
C ILE A 8 11.48 14.96 46.79
N GLU A 9 10.87 15.98 47.39
CA GLU A 9 9.68 16.65 46.84
C GLU A 9 9.98 17.27 45.47
N ASP A 10 11.12 17.93 45.33
CA ASP A 10 11.58 18.53 44.06
C ASP A 10 11.85 17.44 43.00
N ASP A 11 12.47 16.33 43.39
CA ASP A 11 12.73 15.18 42.50
C ASP A 11 11.42 14.50 42.04
N ILE A 12 10.44 14.37 42.94
CA ILE A 12 9.10 13.86 42.61
C ILE A 12 8.44 14.78 41.58
N ALA A 13 8.42 16.10 41.85
CA ALA A 13 7.80 17.06 40.95
C ALA A 13 8.47 17.08 39.56
N ASN A 14 9.80 16.95 39.51
CA ASN A 14 10.53 16.86 38.25
C ASN A 14 10.22 15.55 37.49
N THR A 15 10.12 14.43 38.22
CA THR A 15 9.75 13.12 37.65
C THR A 15 8.33 13.14 37.09
N GLU A 16 7.37 13.72 37.82
CA GLU A 16 5.99 13.86 37.36
C GLU A 16 5.89 14.75 36.11
N LYS A 17 6.63 15.86 36.08
CA LYS A 17 6.74 16.71 34.89
C LYS A 17 7.32 15.95 33.70
N GLY A 18 8.37 15.15 33.93
CA GLY A 18 8.96 14.29 32.90
C GLY A 18 7.98 13.25 32.37
N LYS A 19 7.18 12.64 33.25
CA LYS A 19 6.13 11.70 32.91
C LYS A 19 5.04 12.35 32.05
N ALA A 20 4.52 13.50 32.47
CA ALA A 20 3.50 14.23 31.70
C ALA A 20 3.98 14.56 30.28
N ALA A 21 5.23 15.02 30.15
CA ALA A 21 5.82 15.30 28.83
C ALA A 21 6.00 14.05 27.95
N LEU A 22 6.20 12.87 28.55
CA LEU A 22 6.25 11.61 27.80
C LEU A 22 4.86 11.13 27.39
N GLU A 23 3.85 11.31 28.25
CA GLU A 23 2.45 10.99 27.92
C GLU A 23 1.94 11.85 26.78
N ASP A 24 2.21 13.16 26.78
CA ASP A 24 1.84 14.05 25.68
C ASP A 24 2.45 13.60 24.35
N LYS A 25 3.73 13.21 24.36
CA LYS A 25 4.42 12.68 23.17
C LYS A 25 3.84 11.33 22.73
N PHE A 26 3.47 10.48 23.67
CA PHE A 26 2.85 9.20 23.37
C PHE A 26 1.54 9.40 22.61
N TRP A 27 0.66 10.28 23.11
CA TRP A 27 -0.60 10.62 22.44
C TRP A 27 -0.38 11.25 21.07
N GLU A 28 0.61 12.13 20.91
CA GLU A 28 0.95 12.73 19.62
C GLU A 28 1.39 11.66 18.60
N VAL A 29 2.26 10.74 19.01
CA VAL A 29 2.74 9.66 18.14
C VAL A 29 1.61 8.69 17.80
N GLU A 30 0.78 8.32 18.77
CA GLU A 30 -0.36 7.44 18.55
C GLU A 30 -1.35 8.06 17.54
N ALA A 31 -1.69 9.35 17.70
CA ALA A 31 -2.56 10.05 16.75
C ALA A 31 -1.97 10.04 15.32
N LYS A 32 -0.68 10.31 15.18
CA LYS A 32 0.00 10.25 13.86
C LYS A 32 -0.02 8.83 13.27
N LEU A 33 0.18 7.81 14.11
CA LEU A 33 0.17 6.41 13.67
C LEU A 33 -1.21 6.00 13.16
N VAL A 34 -2.28 6.35 13.88
CA VAL A 34 -3.67 6.08 13.46
C VAL A 34 -3.95 6.69 12.10
N THR A 35 -3.64 7.98 11.91
CA THR A 35 -3.83 8.65 10.61
C THR A 35 -3.05 7.96 9.49
N LYS A 36 -1.82 7.50 9.76
CA LYS A 36 -1.02 6.81 8.74
C LYS A 36 -1.56 5.41 8.40
N LEU A 37 -2.12 4.70 9.37
CA LEU A 37 -2.80 3.43 9.12
C LEU A 37 -4.05 3.62 8.25
N GLU A 38 -4.88 4.62 8.55
CA GLU A 38 -6.06 4.94 7.74
C GLU A 38 -5.68 5.32 6.29
N GLU A 39 -4.62 6.12 6.12
CA GLU A 39 -4.09 6.42 4.80
C GLU A 39 -3.65 5.14 4.07
N LEU A 40 -2.94 4.24 4.74
CA LEU A 40 -2.45 3.00 4.14
C LEU A 40 -3.60 2.08 3.70
N GLU A 41 -4.63 1.93 4.54
CA GLU A 41 -5.84 1.18 4.21
C GLU A 41 -6.59 1.77 3.01
N ARG A 42 -6.69 3.11 2.94
CA ARG A 42 -7.28 3.80 1.79
C ARG A 42 -6.52 3.49 0.50
N HIS A 43 -5.18 3.51 0.52
CA HIS A 43 -4.38 3.16 -0.65
C HIS A 43 -4.58 1.70 -1.05
N ALA A 44 -4.58 0.78 -0.08
CA ALA A 44 -4.84 -0.65 -0.33
C ALA A 44 -6.22 -0.85 -0.99
N HIS A 45 -7.25 -0.16 -0.50
CA HIS A 45 -8.59 -0.20 -1.09
C HIS A 45 -8.61 0.30 -2.53
N GLN A 46 -7.95 1.44 -2.81
CA GLN A 46 -7.84 1.99 -4.17
C GLN A 46 -7.12 1.03 -5.12
N CYS A 47 -6.00 0.43 -4.68
CA CYS A 47 -5.29 -0.59 -5.44
C CYS A 47 -6.17 -1.80 -5.72
N ASN A 48 -6.90 -2.30 -4.72
CA ASN A 48 -7.82 -3.44 -4.88
C ASN A 48 -8.95 -3.14 -5.87
N GLN A 49 -9.50 -1.93 -5.86
CA GLN A 49 -10.51 -1.53 -6.83
C GLN A 49 -9.93 -1.47 -8.26
N ALA A 50 -8.72 -0.94 -8.42
CA ALA A 50 -8.03 -0.91 -9.70
C ALA A 50 -7.75 -2.34 -10.22
N LEU A 51 -7.30 -3.24 -9.35
CA LEU A 51 -7.05 -4.65 -9.70
C LEU A 51 -8.34 -5.37 -10.11
N LYS A 52 -9.47 -5.12 -9.43
CA LYS A 52 -10.78 -5.66 -9.83
C LYS A 52 -11.21 -5.21 -11.23
N LYS A 53 -10.86 -3.99 -11.64
CA LYS A 53 -11.14 -3.46 -12.98
C LYS A 53 -10.20 -4.07 -14.02
N LEU A 54 -8.91 -4.20 -13.69
CA LEU A 54 -7.89 -4.76 -14.58
C LEU A 54 -8.07 -6.26 -14.80
N LYS A 55 -8.53 -7.00 -13.78
CA LYS A 55 -8.69 -8.47 -13.78
C LYS A 55 -7.43 -9.21 -14.24
N PRO A 56 -6.29 -9.04 -13.55
CA PRO A 56 -5.12 -9.86 -13.82
C PRO A 56 -5.45 -11.34 -13.62
N THR A 57 -4.70 -12.23 -14.28
CA THR A 57 -4.91 -13.69 -14.25
C THR A 57 -4.90 -14.28 -12.83
N VAL A 58 -4.29 -13.58 -11.87
CA VAL A 58 -4.21 -13.99 -10.47
C VAL A 58 -5.17 -13.19 -9.61
N ALA A 59 -5.92 -13.88 -8.75
CA ALA A 59 -6.70 -13.27 -7.68
C ALA A 59 -5.74 -12.72 -6.61
N PHE A 60 -5.49 -11.42 -6.65
CA PHE A 60 -4.68 -10.71 -5.66
C PHE A 60 -5.48 -9.59 -4.99
N GLN A 61 -5.32 -9.46 -3.67
CA GLN A 61 -5.92 -8.39 -2.88
C GLN A 61 -4.94 -7.97 -1.78
N TYR A 62 -4.69 -6.67 -1.66
CA TYR A 62 -3.99 -6.10 -0.51
C TYR A 62 -4.88 -6.21 0.73
N MET A 63 -4.33 -6.80 1.78
CA MET A 63 -4.88 -6.79 3.13
C MET A 63 -3.81 -6.22 4.05
N ILE A 64 -4.14 -5.15 4.78
CA ILE A 64 -3.22 -4.52 5.72
C ILE A 64 -3.38 -5.22 7.06
N ASP A 65 -2.30 -5.78 7.61
CA ASP A 65 -2.25 -6.19 9.00
C ASP A 65 -1.75 -5.04 9.86
N SER A 66 -2.65 -4.38 10.57
CA SER A 66 -2.35 -3.24 11.45
C SER A 66 -1.53 -3.62 12.69
N LYS A 67 -1.38 -4.92 12.99
CA LYS A 67 -0.55 -5.40 14.09
C LYS A 67 0.90 -5.67 13.66
N GLY A 68 1.17 -5.61 12.35
CA GLY A 68 2.51 -5.82 11.81
C GLY A 68 3.46 -4.70 12.25
N SER A 69 4.65 -5.10 12.67
CA SER A 69 5.71 -4.16 13.10
C SER A 69 6.68 -3.82 11.97
N SER A 70 6.62 -4.58 10.87
CA SER A 70 7.42 -4.38 9.67
C SER A 70 6.56 -4.33 8.41
N PRO A 71 7.04 -3.70 7.30
CA PRO A 71 6.28 -3.66 6.05
C PRO A 71 5.94 -5.05 5.50
N THR A 72 6.78 -6.06 5.74
CA THR A 72 6.54 -7.44 5.32
C THR A 72 5.43 -8.10 6.13
N GLU A 73 5.35 -7.83 7.43
CA GLU A 73 4.25 -8.31 8.27
C GLU A 73 2.93 -7.60 7.92
N MET A 74 2.98 -6.28 7.69
CA MET A 74 1.79 -5.49 7.40
C MET A 74 1.21 -5.73 6.01
N LEU A 75 2.04 -5.85 4.97
CA LEU A 75 1.61 -5.95 3.56
C LEU A 75 1.77 -7.34 2.96
N GLY A 76 2.54 -8.22 3.61
CA GLY A 76 3.03 -9.45 3.01
C GLY A 76 4.06 -9.21 1.90
N THR A 77 4.51 -10.31 1.30
CA THR A 77 5.43 -10.30 0.15
C THR A 77 4.72 -10.52 -1.18
N GLY A 78 3.42 -10.84 -1.15
CA GLY A 78 2.63 -11.22 -2.32
C GLY A 78 2.61 -10.18 -3.43
N TYR A 79 2.72 -8.89 -3.11
CA TYR A 79 2.79 -7.84 -4.13
C TYR A 79 4.03 -7.97 -5.04
N LYS A 80 5.16 -8.44 -4.48
CA LYS A 80 6.40 -8.68 -5.24
C LYS A 80 6.42 -10.04 -5.91
N THR A 81 5.98 -11.07 -5.19
CA THR A 81 6.14 -12.47 -5.62
C THR A 81 5.01 -12.96 -6.52
N VAL A 82 3.82 -12.36 -6.39
CA VAL A 82 2.61 -12.79 -7.12
C VAL A 82 2.09 -11.68 -8.03
N LEU A 83 1.79 -10.50 -7.46
CA LEU A 83 1.14 -9.43 -8.24
C LEU A 83 2.06 -8.89 -9.35
N LYS A 84 3.31 -8.55 -9.04
CA LYS A 84 4.24 -7.98 -10.03
C LYS A 84 4.44 -8.91 -11.25
N PRO A 85 4.73 -10.21 -11.10
CA PRO A 85 4.77 -11.13 -12.24
C PRO A 85 3.44 -11.21 -13.00
N ALA A 86 2.30 -11.25 -12.30
CA ALA A 86 0.99 -11.32 -12.94
C ALA A 86 0.68 -10.07 -13.80
N LEU A 87 1.04 -8.88 -13.32
CA LEU A 87 0.88 -7.63 -14.07
C LEU A 87 1.78 -7.59 -15.31
N LEU A 88 3.02 -8.09 -15.20
CA LEU A 88 3.93 -8.19 -16.34
C LEU A 88 3.39 -9.16 -17.40
N ALA A 89 2.93 -10.34 -16.98
CA ALA A 89 2.31 -11.31 -17.89
C ALA A 89 1.07 -10.73 -18.58
N HIS A 90 0.22 -10.03 -17.84
CA HIS A 90 -0.96 -9.37 -18.39
C HIS A 90 -0.61 -8.27 -19.41
N ALA A 91 0.46 -7.50 -19.17
CA ALA A 91 0.93 -6.49 -20.11
C ALA A 91 1.45 -7.10 -21.42
N GLU A 92 2.22 -8.19 -21.34
CA GLU A 92 2.72 -8.90 -22.51
C GLU A 92 1.60 -9.58 -23.30
N GLU A 93 0.60 -10.15 -22.62
CA GLU A 93 -0.60 -10.69 -23.27
C GLU A 93 -1.34 -9.62 -24.07
N ASN A 94 -1.62 -8.48 -23.43
CA ASN A 94 -2.27 -7.35 -24.08
C ASN A 94 -1.49 -6.86 -25.29
N LYS A 95 -0.15 -6.78 -25.19
CA LYS A 95 0.71 -6.40 -26.32
C LYS A 95 0.55 -7.39 -27.48
N ARG A 96 0.54 -8.69 -27.21
CA ARG A 96 0.35 -9.74 -28.23
C ARG A 96 -1.01 -9.63 -28.91
N ILE A 97 -2.08 -9.44 -28.12
CA ILE A 97 -3.43 -9.24 -28.63
C ILE A 97 -3.50 -8.01 -29.53
N CYS A 98 -2.93 -6.88 -29.09
CA CYS A 98 -2.90 -5.65 -29.89
C CYS A 98 -2.17 -5.83 -31.24
N LEU A 99 -1.02 -6.51 -31.24
CA LEU A 99 -0.27 -6.79 -32.48
C LEU A 99 -1.07 -7.71 -33.42
N SER A 100 -1.66 -8.77 -32.90
CA SER A 100 -2.50 -9.67 -33.70
C SER A 100 -3.72 -8.96 -34.29
N ASN A 101 -4.37 -8.09 -33.51
CA ASN A 101 -5.48 -7.28 -34.00
C ASN A 101 -5.04 -6.31 -35.10
N LEU A 102 -3.85 -5.72 -35.00
CA LEU A 102 -3.31 -4.83 -36.03
C LEU A 102 -3.03 -5.57 -37.34
N GLU A 103 -2.44 -6.77 -37.25
CA GLU A 103 -2.19 -7.64 -38.41
C GLU A 103 -3.51 -8.02 -39.09
N ASN A 104 -4.50 -8.45 -38.32
CA ASN A 104 -5.83 -8.80 -38.82
C ASN A 104 -6.51 -7.60 -39.52
N LEU A 105 -6.41 -6.38 -38.96
CA LEU A 105 -6.95 -5.18 -39.59
C LEU A 105 -6.26 -4.86 -40.92
N ASN A 106 -4.94 -5.04 -41.01
CA ASN A 106 -4.18 -4.81 -42.23
C ASN A 106 -4.59 -5.81 -43.33
N ASP A 107 -4.76 -7.08 -42.98
CA ASP A 107 -5.20 -8.09 -43.94
C ASP A 107 -6.63 -7.84 -44.44
N LEU A 108 -7.55 -7.44 -43.55
CA LEU A 108 -8.89 -7.01 -43.94
C LEU A 108 -8.86 -5.80 -44.90
N GLN A 109 -7.98 -4.82 -44.64
CA GLN A 109 -7.81 -3.67 -45.52
C GLN A 109 -7.30 -4.07 -46.91
N LYS A 110 -6.33 -4.99 -47.00
CA LYS A 110 -5.84 -5.52 -48.28
C LYS A 110 -6.93 -6.26 -49.06
N GLN A 111 -7.76 -7.06 -48.37
CA GLN A 111 -8.88 -7.76 -49.00
C GLN A 111 -9.91 -6.77 -49.57
N LEU A 112 -10.28 -5.73 -48.82
CA LEU A 112 -11.19 -4.69 -49.30
C LEU A 112 -10.65 -3.96 -50.53
N GLN A 113 -9.35 -3.64 -50.55
CA GLN A 113 -8.71 -3.00 -51.71
C GLN A 113 -8.58 -3.94 -52.91
N GLY A 114 -8.39 -5.24 -52.68
CA GLY A 114 -8.34 -6.27 -53.72
C GLY A 114 -9.71 -6.56 -54.35
N ASN A 115 -10.77 -6.50 -53.55
CA ASN A 115 -12.15 -6.74 -53.99
C ASN A 115 -12.80 -5.52 -54.68
N ALA A 116 -12.15 -4.35 -54.65
CA ALA A 116 -12.62 -3.11 -55.28
C ALA A 116 -12.11 -2.94 -56.74
N LYS A 117 -11.58 -4.00 -57.36
CA LYS A 117 -11.16 -4.07 -58.77
C LYS A 117 -11.99 -5.10 -59.51
#